data_AF-A0A9D4X7J5-F1
#
_entry.id   AF-A0A9D4X7J5-F1
#
_cell.length_a   1.000
_cell.length_b   1.000
_cell.length_c   1.000
_cell.angle_alpha   90.00
_cell.angle_beta   90.00
_cell.angle_gamma   90.00
#
_symmetry.space_group_name_H-M   'P 1'
#
loop_
_entity.id
_entity.type
_entity.pdbx_description
1 polymer ?
#
loop_
_entity_poly.entity_id
_entity_poly.type
_entity_poly.pdbx_seq_one_letter_code
_entity_poly.pdbx_strand_id
1 'polypeptide(L)'
;MRKYWDTTLLSCAYAGTGNVLKVQNLLGKCSQQHLEEDEVDQGPHAVLGIAMVAMAEELGHEMAIRSLEHLQYGEQNIRRAVPLALALLCISNPKVNVMDTLSRLSHDSDLEVAMAAVISLGLIGAGTNNARIAGILCNLSRYYCNNTDLLFCVRIAQGLVHMGKGLLTLDPYHSDRFLLSPTALAGLVIMLYACLDMTTALFREYHYVLYFLVLAMQPRMLLTVDENLKLLTVPVRVGQAVGVGQAGRPKIITGFRTHSTPVLLAVGDMAELATEKYIPLSPILEGMVILKNNPDYVVE
;
A
#
# COMPACT_ATOMS: atom_id res chain seq x y z
N MET A 1 22.23 -8.18 17.67
CA MET A 1 22.57 -6.89 17.02
C MET A 1 23.16 -7.03 15.62
N ARG A 2 24.34 -7.63 15.37
CA ARG A 2 24.93 -7.66 14.00
C ARG A 2 24.01 -8.33 12.95
N LYS A 3 23.53 -9.53 13.26
CA LYS A 3 22.59 -10.29 12.41
C LYS A 3 21.29 -9.54 12.12
N TYR A 4 20.84 -8.69 13.04
CA TYR A 4 19.64 -7.86 12.90
C TYR A 4 19.81 -6.74 11.86
N TRP A 5 20.95 -6.04 11.92
CA TRP A 5 21.28 -5.01 10.94
C TRP A 5 21.53 -5.64 9.58
N ASP A 6 22.13 -6.84 9.56
CA ASP A 6 22.37 -7.58 8.33
C ASP A 6 21.05 -7.98 7.66
N THR A 7 20.04 -8.46 8.40
CA THR A 7 18.74 -8.85 7.82
C THR A 7 17.93 -7.66 7.33
N THR A 8 17.90 -6.56 8.09
CA THR A 8 17.21 -5.32 7.70
C THR A 8 17.89 -4.65 6.49
N LEU A 9 19.22 -4.64 6.45
CA LEU A 9 19.95 -4.08 5.31
C LEU A 9 19.79 -4.95 4.07
N LEU A 10 19.81 -6.29 4.21
CA LEU A 10 19.48 -7.21 3.13
C LEU A 10 18.06 -6.97 2.61
N SER A 11 17.07 -6.87 3.48
CA SER A 11 15.69 -6.71 3.03
C SER A 11 15.45 -5.38 2.33
N CYS A 12 16.06 -4.28 2.82
CA CYS A 12 16.03 -2.99 2.16
C CYS A 12 16.79 -2.99 0.81
N ALA A 13 17.94 -3.66 0.73
CA ALA A 13 18.73 -3.73 -0.51
C ALA A 13 18.01 -4.52 -1.63
N TYR A 14 17.19 -5.50 -1.27
CA TYR A 14 16.40 -6.31 -2.21
C TYR A 14 14.92 -5.89 -2.28
N ALA A 15 14.56 -4.73 -1.72
CA ALA A 15 13.20 -4.24 -1.76
C ALA A 15 12.72 -4.04 -3.21
N GLY A 16 11.56 -4.60 -3.55
CA GLY A 16 10.98 -4.50 -4.89
C GLY A 16 11.73 -5.27 -6.00
N THR A 17 12.62 -6.21 -5.65
CA THR A 17 13.35 -7.00 -6.67
C THR A 17 12.66 -8.31 -7.07
N GLY A 18 11.68 -8.79 -6.30
CA GLY A 18 10.99 -10.05 -6.60
C GLY A 18 11.84 -11.31 -6.47
N ASN A 19 13.04 -11.25 -5.85
CA ASN A 19 13.94 -12.39 -5.81
C ASN A 19 13.43 -13.52 -4.87
N VAL A 20 12.87 -14.56 -5.49
CA VAL A 20 12.26 -15.72 -4.80
C VAL A 20 13.26 -16.45 -3.88
N LEU A 21 14.54 -16.55 -4.26
CA LEU A 21 15.55 -17.20 -3.41
C LEU A 21 15.77 -16.44 -2.12
N LYS A 22 15.71 -15.10 -2.15
CA LYS A 22 15.82 -14.29 -0.93
C LYS A 22 14.59 -14.44 -0.06
N VAL A 23 13.39 -14.49 -0.65
CA VAL A 23 12.15 -14.78 0.07
C VAL A 23 12.21 -16.15 0.75
N GLN A 24 12.66 -17.19 0.05
CA GLN A 24 12.81 -18.54 0.61
C GLN A 24 13.84 -18.58 1.75
N ASN A 25 14.97 -17.90 1.60
CA ASN A 25 15.97 -17.81 2.67
C ASN A 25 15.43 -17.09 3.91
N LEU A 26 14.64 -16.03 3.73
CA LEU A 26 13.99 -15.31 4.84
C LEU A 26 12.91 -16.16 5.51
N LEU A 27 12.08 -16.87 4.72
CA LEU A 27 11.10 -17.84 5.25
C LEU A 27 11.79 -18.98 6.01
N GLY A 28 12.91 -19.49 5.50
CA GLY A 28 13.74 -20.48 6.17
C GLY A 28 14.20 -20.00 7.54
N LYS A 29 14.70 -18.75 7.63
CA LYS A 29 15.05 -18.12 8.90
C LYS A 29 13.87 -17.99 9.87
N CYS A 30 12.69 -17.61 9.38
CA CYS A 30 11.47 -17.55 10.20
C CYS A 30 11.05 -18.95 10.71
N SER A 31 11.24 -20.00 9.91
CA SER A 31 10.89 -21.38 10.31
C SER A 31 11.90 -22.02 11.25
N GLN A 32 13.18 -21.68 11.13
CA GLN A 32 14.25 -22.18 12.00
C GLN A 32 14.19 -21.60 13.42
N GLN A 33 13.59 -20.43 13.58
CA GLN A 33 13.38 -19.81 14.90
C GLN A 33 12.44 -20.58 15.82
N HIS A 34 11.58 -21.47 15.28
CA HIS A 34 10.82 -22.41 16.12
C HIS A 34 11.69 -23.41 16.89
N LEU A 35 13.00 -23.50 16.60
CA LEU A 35 13.91 -24.51 17.15
C LEU A 35 15.04 -23.95 18.02
N GLU A 36 15.34 -22.64 17.94
CA GLU A 36 16.41 -22.01 18.72
C GLU A 36 15.85 -20.81 19.50
N GLU A 37 15.53 -21.02 20.78
CA GLU A 37 14.86 -20.07 21.70
C GLU A 37 15.65 -18.77 21.98
N ASP A 38 16.88 -18.62 21.48
CA ASP A 38 17.81 -17.55 21.88
C ASP A 38 17.89 -16.33 20.94
N GLU A 39 17.21 -16.31 19.79
CA GLU A 39 17.22 -15.16 18.84
C GLU A 39 15.85 -14.48 18.67
N VAL A 40 15.24 -14.12 19.80
CA VAL A 40 13.89 -13.55 20.00
C VAL A 40 13.55 -12.31 19.13
N ASP A 41 14.54 -11.55 18.66
CA ASP A 41 14.33 -10.25 17.98
C ASP A 41 14.37 -10.28 16.45
N GLN A 42 14.78 -11.40 15.83
CA GLN A 42 15.01 -11.44 14.37
C GLN A 42 13.74 -11.77 13.56
N GLY A 43 12.79 -12.48 14.16
CA GLY A 43 11.57 -12.94 13.50
C GLY A 43 10.71 -11.83 12.88
N PRO A 44 10.32 -10.78 13.63
CA PRO A 44 9.45 -9.73 13.09
C PRO A 44 10.07 -8.99 11.90
N HIS A 45 11.40 -8.89 11.85
CA HIS A 45 12.13 -8.15 10.82
C HIS A 45 12.29 -8.95 9.53
N ALA A 46 12.47 -10.27 9.67
CA ALA A 46 12.46 -11.17 8.52
C ALA A 46 11.08 -11.22 7.84
N VAL A 47 9.99 -11.16 8.62
CA VAL A 47 8.60 -11.10 8.13
C VAL A 47 8.33 -9.82 7.33
N LEU A 48 8.73 -8.65 7.87
CA LEU A 48 8.67 -7.39 7.10
C LEU A 48 9.58 -7.45 5.86
N GLY A 49 10.73 -8.12 5.96
CA GLY A 49 11.63 -8.31 4.83
C GLY A 49 11.03 -9.11 3.68
N ILE A 50 10.25 -10.15 3.98
CA ILE A 50 9.51 -10.92 2.97
C ILE A 50 8.54 -10.00 2.21
N ALA A 51 7.80 -9.17 2.94
CA ALA A 51 6.90 -8.19 2.32
C ALA A 51 7.66 -7.16 1.47
N MET A 52 8.83 -6.70 1.92
CA MET A 52 9.68 -5.77 1.15
C MET A 52 10.18 -6.34 -0.18
N VAL A 53 10.59 -7.61 -0.21
CA VAL A 53 11.09 -8.24 -1.43
C VAL A 53 9.95 -8.59 -2.40
N ALA A 54 8.80 -9.03 -1.87
CA ALA A 54 7.66 -9.48 -2.66
C ALA A 54 6.79 -8.34 -3.23
N MET A 55 7.07 -7.08 -2.87
CA MET A 55 6.26 -5.91 -3.20
C MET A 55 6.23 -5.50 -4.68
N ALA A 56 7.04 -6.08 -5.58
CA ALA A 56 7.08 -5.64 -6.99
C ALA A 56 6.22 -6.48 -7.93
N GLU A 57 6.07 -7.78 -7.67
CA GLU A 57 5.41 -8.70 -8.60
C GLU A 57 4.03 -9.09 -8.10
N GLU A 58 3.00 -9.00 -8.94
CA GLU A 58 1.63 -9.35 -8.55
C GLU A 58 1.48 -10.81 -8.08
N LEU A 59 2.16 -11.74 -8.75
CA LEU A 59 2.20 -13.15 -8.35
C LEU A 59 2.92 -13.33 -7.01
N GLY A 60 4.04 -12.63 -6.82
CA GLY A 60 4.80 -12.62 -5.57
C GLY A 60 3.97 -12.10 -4.39
N HIS A 61 3.16 -11.07 -4.59
CA HIS A 61 2.25 -10.56 -3.56
C HIS A 61 1.23 -11.60 -3.12
N GLU A 62 0.57 -12.29 -4.05
CA GLU A 62 -0.43 -13.30 -3.69
C GLU A 62 0.18 -14.51 -2.99
N MET A 63 1.38 -14.93 -3.41
CA MET A 63 2.14 -15.97 -2.71
C MET A 63 2.53 -15.53 -1.31
N ALA A 64 3.05 -14.31 -1.16
CA ALA A 64 3.47 -13.77 0.13
C ALA A 64 2.29 -13.62 1.10
N ILE A 65 1.10 -13.18 0.65
CA ILE A 65 -0.11 -13.12 1.48
C ILE A 65 -0.44 -14.50 2.05
N ARG A 66 -0.44 -15.55 1.22
CA ARG A 66 -0.69 -16.93 1.68
C ARG A 66 0.36 -17.41 2.68
N SER A 67 1.65 -17.14 2.43
CA SER A 67 2.72 -17.48 3.36
C SER A 67 2.58 -16.74 4.70
N LEU A 68 2.18 -15.47 4.68
CA LEU A 68 1.93 -14.67 5.88
C LEU A 68 0.72 -15.14 6.67
N GLU A 69 -0.33 -15.62 6.01
CA GLU A 69 -1.49 -16.24 6.69
C GLU A 69 -1.09 -17.47 7.50
N HIS A 70 -0.18 -18.30 6.99
CA HIS A 70 0.35 -19.43 7.76
C HIS A 70 1.22 -18.99 8.94
N LEU A 71 1.97 -17.90 8.80
CA LEU A 71 2.79 -17.32 9.88
C LEU A 71 1.95 -16.71 11.02
N GLN A 72 0.63 -16.53 10.84
CA GLN A 72 -0.27 -16.08 11.92
C GLN A 72 -0.33 -17.08 13.08
N TYR A 73 -0.07 -18.36 12.82
CA TYR A 73 -0.06 -19.42 13.83
C TYR A 73 1.30 -19.64 14.48
N GLY A 74 2.30 -18.81 14.16
CA GLY A 74 3.63 -18.87 14.75
C GLY A 74 3.73 -18.25 16.14
N GLU A 75 4.96 -18.06 16.59
CA GLU A 75 5.26 -17.42 17.89
C GLU A 75 4.71 -16.00 17.99
N GLN A 76 4.53 -15.53 19.22
CA GLN A 76 3.92 -14.24 19.50
C GLN A 76 4.64 -13.05 18.84
N ASN A 77 5.97 -13.10 18.73
CA ASN A 77 6.76 -12.05 18.08
C ASN A 77 6.54 -12.01 16.56
N ILE A 78 6.43 -13.18 15.93
CA ILE A 78 6.12 -13.31 14.50
C ILE A 78 4.70 -12.83 14.24
N ARG A 79 3.75 -13.25 15.08
CA ARG A 79 2.34 -12.87 14.98
C ARG A 79 2.11 -11.36 15.07
N ARG A 80 2.92 -10.62 15.84
CA ARG A 80 2.89 -9.14 15.90
C ARG A 80 3.28 -8.47 14.57
N ALA A 81 4.21 -9.05 13.82
CA ALA A 81 4.70 -8.48 12.55
C ALA A 81 3.83 -8.82 11.33
N VAL A 82 3.05 -9.90 11.38
CA VAL A 82 2.24 -10.35 10.24
C VAL A 82 1.25 -9.28 9.76
N PRO A 83 0.46 -8.60 10.63
CA PRO A 83 -0.43 -7.53 10.18
C PRO A 83 0.28 -6.41 9.42
N LEU A 84 1.45 -6.00 9.91
CA LEU A 84 2.25 -4.92 9.32
C LEU A 84 2.84 -5.33 7.97
N ALA A 85 3.26 -6.58 7.83
CA ALA A 85 3.71 -7.13 6.55
C ALA A 85 2.57 -7.23 5.53
N LEU A 86 1.37 -7.64 5.95
CA LEU A 86 0.18 -7.62 5.10
C LEU A 86 -0.22 -6.20 4.67
N ALA A 87 -0.06 -5.22 5.57
CA ALA A 87 -0.30 -3.82 5.24
C ALA A 87 0.65 -3.33 4.15
N LEU A 88 1.94 -3.64 4.26
CA LEU A 88 2.97 -3.25 3.30
C LEU A 88 2.72 -3.82 1.89
N LEU A 89 2.23 -5.05 1.79
CA LEU A 89 1.88 -5.68 0.51
C LEU A 89 0.61 -5.08 -0.13
N CYS A 90 -0.27 -4.44 0.65
CA CYS A 90 -1.58 -3.99 0.19
C CYS A 90 -1.83 -2.51 0.49
N ILE A 91 -0.78 -1.68 0.45
CA ILE A 91 -0.90 -0.24 0.72
C ILE A 91 -1.87 0.40 -0.28
N SER A 92 -2.84 1.17 0.24
CA SER A 92 -3.89 1.82 -0.54
C SER A 92 -4.68 0.90 -1.50
N ASN A 93 -4.51 -0.43 -1.42
CA ASN A 93 -5.21 -1.43 -2.23
C ASN A 93 -6.04 -2.35 -1.32
N PRO A 94 -7.32 -2.01 -1.06
CA PRO A 94 -8.16 -2.77 -0.15
C PRO A 94 -8.65 -4.07 -0.78
N LYS A 95 -7.83 -5.12 -0.71
CA LYS A 95 -8.25 -6.51 -1.01
C LYS A 95 -9.12 -7.05 0.12
N VAL A 96 -10.23 -7.68 -0.25
CA VAL A 96 -11.22 -8.21 0.71
C VAL A 96 -10.60 -9.28 1.61
N ASN A 97 -9.81 -10.21 1.04
CA ASN A 97 -9.17 -11.29 1.80
C ASN A 97 -8.31 -10.75 2.95
N VAL A 98 -7.46 -9.76 2.67
CA VAL A 98 -6.55 -9.18 3.66
C VAL A 98 -7.33 -8.42 4.73
N MET A 99 -8.36 -7.67 4.34
CA MET A 99 -9.24 -6.97 5.29
C MET A 99 -9.94 -7.95 6.25
N ASP A 100 -10.42 -9.09 5.77
CA ASP A 100 -11.07 -10.10 6.61
C ASP A 100 -10.07 -10.78 7.55
N THR A 101 -8.82 -11.01 7.12
CA THR A 101 -7.76 -11.49 8.01
C THR A 101 -7.41 -10.49 9.11
N LEU A 102 -7.24 -9.21 8.78
CA LEU A 102 -6.92 -8.16 9.74
C LEU A 102 -8.09 -7.87 10.69
N SER A 103 -9.33 -7.99 10.23
CA SER A 103 -10.50 -7.85 11.10
C SER A 103 -10.62 -8.97 12.13
N ARG A 104 -10.09 -10.17 11.84
CA ARG A 104 -9.99 -11.24 12.84
C ARG A 104 -8.88 -10.95 13.86
N LEU A 105 -7.72 -10.49 13.38
CA LEU A 105 -6.57 -10.15 14.24
C LEU A 105 -6.81 -8.91 15.12
N SER A 106 -7.71 -8.00 14.74
CA SER A 106 -8.04 -6.81 15.53
C SER A 106 -8.81 -7.12 16.82
N HIS A 107 -9.36 -8.32 16.98
CA HIS A 107 -10.04 -8.79 18.20
C HIS A 107 -9.20 -9.82 18.97
N ASP A 108 -7.91 -9.95 18.66
CA ASP A 108 -7.02 -10.85 19.39
C ASP A 108 -6.86 -10.40 20.85
N SER A 109 -6.59 -11.37 21.72
CA SER A 109 -6.30 -11.20 23.14
C SER A 109 -5.08 -10.33 23.41
N ASP A 110 -4.09 -10.39 22.51
CA ASP A 110 -2.85 -9.63 22.61
C ASP A 110 -3.01 -8.20 22.09
N LEU A 111 -2.88 -7.23 23.01
CA LEU A 111 -3.06 -5.82 22.71
C LEU A 111 -2.13 -5.31 21.61
N GLU A 112 -0.88 -5.76 21.58
CA GLU A 112 0.09 -5.35 20.55
C GLU A 112 -0.27 -5.84 19.15
N VAL A 113 -0.77 -7.07 19.02
CA VAL A 113 -1.24 -7.63 17.74
C VAL A 113 -2.49 -6.88 17.28
N ALA A 114 -3.42 -6.61 18.20
CA ALA A 114 -4.63 -5.84 17.91
C ALA A 114 -4.30 -4.41 17.45
N MET A 115 -3.34 -3.73 18.10
CA MET A 115 -2.85 -2.41 17.68
C MET A 115 -2.23 -2.45 16.28
N ALA A 116 -1.35 -3.42 16.02
CA ALA A 116 -0.74 -3.61 14.71
C ALA A 116 -1.79 -3.85 13.62
N ALA A 117 -2.81 -4.68 13.89
CA ALA A 117 -3.90 -4.95 12.96
C ALA A 117 -4.76 -3.69 12.67
N VAL A 118 -5.04 -2.88 13.68
CA VAL A 118 -5.79 -1.62 13.51
C VAL A 118 -5.04 -0.62 12.64
N ILE A 119 -3.74 -0.41 12.89
CA ILE A 119 -2.93 0.50 12.06
C ILE A 119 -2.81 -0.05 10.63
N SER A 120 -2.64 -1.36 10.49
CA SER A 120 -2.60 -2.06 9.20
C SER A 120 -3.89 -1.87 8.39
N LEU A 121 -5.06 -1.95 9.02
CA LEU A 121 -6.35 -1.65 8.39
C LEU A 121 -6.41 -0.20 7.88
N GLY A 122 -5.86 0.75 8.65
CA GLY A 122 -5.74 2.15 8.25
C GLY A 122 -4.85 2.35 7.02
N LEU A 123 -3.70 1.68 6.97
CA LEU A 123 -2.74 1.75 5.86
C LEU A 123 -3.27 1.15 4.56
N ILE A 124 -3.95 -0.01 4.63
CA ILE A 124 -4.57 -0.63 3.45
C ILE A 124 -5.70 0.23 2.88
N GLY A 125 -6.49 0.84 3.76
CA GLY A 125 -7.58 1.73 3.38
C GLY A 125 -7.13 3.15 3.03
N ALA A 126 -5.84 3.48 3.14
CA ALA A 126 -5.37 4.85 3.13
C ALA A 126 -5.78 5.59 1.86
N GLY A 127 -6.58 6.67 2.04
CA GLY A 127 -7.03 7.52 0.97
C GLY A 127 -8.01 6.89 -0.03
N THR A 128 -8.52 5.69 0.25
CA THR A 128 -9.49 5.01 -0.62
C THR A 128 -10.95 5.31 -0.26
N ASN A 129 -11.21 5.88 0.93
CA ASN A 129 -12.55 6.06 1.48
C ASN A 129 -13.41 4.76 1.44
N ASN A 130 -12.80 3.59 1.60
CA ASN A 130 -13.55 2.34 1.56
C ASN A 130 -14.54 2.25 2.72
N ALA A 131 -15.84 2.22 2.41
CA ALA A 131 -16.91 2.20 3.39
C ALA A 131 -16.85 0.99 4.34
N ARG A 132 -16.35 -0.16 3.87
CA ARG A 132 -16.26 -1.37 4.72
C ARG A 132 -15.21 -1.19 5.83
N ILE A 133 -14.01 -0.71 5.49
CA ILE A 133 -12.94 -0.44 6.47
C ILE A 133 -13.38 0.64 7.46
N ALA A 134 -14.01 1.71 6.97
CA ALA A 134 -14.56 2.76 7.82
C ALA A 134 -15.60 2.22 8.81
N GLY A 135 -16.47 1.30 8.37
CA GLY A 135 -17.43 0.61 9.22
C GLY A 135 -16.78 -0.24 10.31
N ILE A 136 -15.76 -1.03 9.95
CA ILE A 136 -15.01 -1.87 10.90
C ILE A 136 -14.32 -1.00 11.95
N LEU A 137 -13.62 0.07 11.54
CA LEU A 137 -12.95 0.98 12.46
C LEU A 137 -13.92 1.74 13.37
N CYS A 138 -15.13 2.07 12.89
CA CYS A 138 -16.18 2.66 13.73
C CYS A 138 -16.64 1.69 14.83
N ASN A 139 -16.81 0.41 14.49
CA ASN A 139 -17.19 -0.62 15.47
C ASN A 139 -16.09 -0.87 16.49
N LEU A 140 -14.82 -0.95 16.04
CA LEU A 140 -13.66 -1.09 16.92
C LEU A 140 -13.50 0.10 17.87
N SER A 141 -13.80 1.32 17.40
CA SER A 141 -13.79 2.51 18.26
C SER A 141 -14.80 2.42 19.41
N ARG A 142 -15.95 1.77 19.21
CA ARG A 142 -16.95 1.57 20.27
C ARG A 142 -16.54 0.45 21.23
N TYR A 143 -15.92 -0.60 20.70
CA TYR A 143 -15.44 -1.73 21.48
C TYR A 143 -14.29 -1.33 22.42
N TYR A 144 -13.31 -0.56 21.93
CA TYR A 144 -12.13 -0.12 22.69
C TYR A 144 -12.29 1.23 23.39
N CYS A 145 -13.52 1.68 23.68
CA CYS A 145 -13.76 2.95 24.38
C CYS A 145 -13.00 3.08 25.72
N ASN A 146 -12.74 1.96 26.39
CA ASN A 146 -12.10 1.94 27.71
C ASN A 146 -10.56 1.97 27.65
N ASN A 147 -9.96 1.56 26.52
CA ASN A 147 -8.50 1.48 26.38
C ASN A 147 -8.01 2.69 25.56
N THR A 148 -7.32 3.62 26.21
CA THR A 148 -6.82 4.86 25.58
C THR A 148 -5.87 4.59 24.42
N ASP A 149 -5.00 3.60 24.56
CA ASP A 149 -3.92 3.33 23.63
C ASP A 149 -4.46 2.77 22.29
N LEU A 150 -5.34 1.77 22.37
CA LEU A 150 -6.02 1.27 21.17
C LEU A 150 -6.94 2.31 20.54
N LEU A 151 -7.64 3.11 21.35
CA LEU A 151 -8.49 4.17 20.83
C LEU A 151 -7.68 5.17 20.00
N PHE A 152 -6.48 5.55 20.46
CA PHE A 152 -5.58 6.41 19.71
C PHE A 152 -5.18 5.79 18.35
N CYS A 153 -4.79 4.51 18.33
CA CYS A 153 -4.49 3.78 17.08
C CYS A 153 -5.70 3.74 16.13
N VAL A 154 -6.91 3.49 16.65
CA VAL A 154 -8.14 3.49 15.84
C VAL A 154 -8.40 4.87 15.23
N ARG A 155 -8.15 5.95 15.97
CA ARG A 155 -8.32 7.32 15.44
C ARG A 155 -7.32 7.64 14.34
N ILE A 156 -6.06 7.24 14.49
CA ILE A 156 -5.06 7.37 13.42
C ILE A 156 -5.51 6.60 12.18
N ALA A 157 -5.93 5.34 12.36
CA ALA A 157 -6.40 4.51 11.25
C ALA A 157 -7.61 5.13 10.53
N GLN A 158 -8.58 5.70 11.27
CA GLN A 158 -9.72 6.42 10.69
C GLN A 158 -9.27 7.66 9.88
N GLY A 159 -8.28 8.40 10.39
CA GLY A 159 -7.68 9.53 9.69
C GLY A 159 -7.00 9.12 8.38
N LEU A 160 -6.28 7.99 8.38
CA LEU A 160 -5.63 7.45 7.18
C LEU A 160 -6.63 7.05 6.10
N VAL A 161 -7.73 6.39 6.45
CA VAL A 161 -8.76 5.97 5.48
C VAL A 161 -9.35 7.17 4.74
N HIS A 162 -9.56 8.29 5.44
CA HIS A 162 -10.11 9.53 4.89
C HIS A 162 -9.06 10.57 4.50
N MET A 163 -7.81 10.15 4.33
CA MET A 163 -6.69 11.05 4.01
C MET A 163 -6.99 11.89 2.76
N GLY A 164 -6.91 13.22 2.90
CA GLY A 164 -7.24 14.16 1.82
C GLY A 164 -8.68 14.05 1.30
N LYS A 165 -9.64 13.59 2.11
CA LYS A 165 -11.00 13.20 1.67
C LYS A 165 -11.01 12.12 0.59
N GLY A 166 -9.97 11.30 0.52
CA GLY A 166 -9.79 10.26 -0.50
C GLY A 166 -8.99 10.72 -1.72
N LEU A 167 -8.45 11.94 -1.73
CA LEU A 167 -7.67 12.47 -2.86
C LEU A 167 -6.19 12.09 -2.82
N LEU A 168 -5.69 11.61 -1.68
CA LEU A 168 -4.30 11.25 -1.47
C LEU A 168 -4.14 9.72 -1.44
N THR A 169 -2.97 9.20 -1.79
CA THR A 169 -2.58 7.79 -1.69
C THR A 169 -1.22 7.66 -1.02
N LEU A 170 -0.93 6.46 -0.51
CA LEU A 170 0.36 6.13 0.11
C LEU A 170 1.18 5.10 -0.69
N ASP A 171 0.67 4.65 -1.84
CA ASP A 171 1.35 3.64 -2.66
C ASP A 171 2.73 4.17 -3.10
N PRO A 172 3.84 3.47 -2.79
CA PRO A 172 5.19 3.90 -3.19
C PRO A 172 5.48 3.69 -4.68
N TYR A 173 4.61 2.98 -5.38
CA TYR A 173 4.73 2.71 -6.80
C TYR A 173 4.11 3.80 -7.67
N HIS A 174 4.76 4.09 -8.79
CA HIS A 174 4.30 5.03 -9.80
C HIS A 174 4.30 4.39 -11.19
N SER A 175 3.43 4.88 -12.08
CA SER A 175 3.29 4.42 -13.47
C SER A 175 3.00 2.93 -13.54
N ASP A 176 1.77 2.51 -13.24
CA ASP A 176 1.32 1.11 -13.31
C ASP A 176 2.30 0.09 -12.67
N ARG A 177 2.80 0.45 -11.48
CA ARG A 177 3.79 -0.32 -10.70
C ARG A 177 5.16 -0.54 -11.34
N PHE A 178 5.51 0.19 -12.39
CA PHE A 178 6.83 0.08 -13.02
C PHE A 178 7.95 0.76 -12.23
N LEU A 179 7.67 1.89 -11.57
CA LEU A 179 8.69 2.68 -10.88
C LEU A 179 8.46 2.68 -9.37
N LEU A 180 9.46 2.25 -8.63
CA LEU A 180 9.47 2.33 -7.17
C LEU A 180 10.13 3.64 -6.72
N SER A 181 9.40 4.43 -5.93
CA SER A 181 9.95 5.61 -5.25
C SER A 181 10.70 5.19 -3.98
N PRO A 182 12.03 5.36 -3.91
CA PRO A 182 12.79 4.97 -2.72
C PRO A 182 12.46 5.85 -1.52
N THR A 183 12.08 7.11 -1.73
CA THR A 183 11.75 8.05 -0.64
C THR A 183 10.39 7.73 0.00
N ALA A 184 9.38 7.39 -0.82
CA ALA A 184 8.07 6.99 -0.33
C ALA A 184 8.17 5.66 0.45
N LEU A 185 8.91 4.70 -0.11
CA LEU A 185 9.17 3.42 0.56
C LEU A 185 9.90 3.63 1.90
N ALA A 186 10.93 4.47 1.95
CA ALA A 186 11.65 4.74 3.20
C ALA A 186 10.73 5.29 4.30
N GLY A 187 9.83 6.22 3.96
CA GLY A 187 8.85 6.77 4.91
C GLY A 187 7.90 5.70 5.47
N LEU A 188 7.42 4.80 4.62
CA LEU A 188 6.56 3.67 5.02
C LEU A 188 7.31 2.66 5.89
N VAL A 189 8.54 2.33 5.51
CA VAL A 189 9.38 1.35 6.23
C VAL A 189 9.72 1.86 7.63
N ILE A 190 10.09 3.14 7.78
CA ILE A 190 10.32 3.76 9.09
C ILE A 190 9.07 3.64 9.97
N MET A 191 7.89 3.91 9.41
CA MET A 191 6.62 3.76 10.12
C MET A 191 6.35 2.32 10.56
N LEU A 192 6.58 1.35 9.69
CA LEU A 192 6.33 -0.05 9.99
C LEU A 192 7.30 -0.60 11.05
N TYR A 193 8.58 -0.22 11.00
CA TYR A 193 9.55 -0.58 12.03
C TYR A 193 9.22 0.07 13.38
N ALA A 194 8.75 1.33 13.39
CA ALA A 194 8.27 1.96 14.62
C ALA A 194 7.03 1.27 15.18
N CYS A 195 6.17 0.72 14.31
CA CYS A 195 4.99 -0.04 14.72
C CYS A 195 5.31 -1.43 15.30
N LEU A 196 6.54 -1.93 15.21
CA LEU A 196 6.91 -3.19 15.88
C LEU A 196 7.02 -3.03 17.40
N ASP A 197 7.38 -1.85 17.88
CA ASP A 197 7.33 -1.50 19.31
C ASP A 197 6.35 -0.35 19.53
N MET A 198 5.05 -0.66 19.37
CA MET A 198 3.95 0.29 19.50
C MET A 198 3.98 1.03 20.85
N THR A 199 4.31 0.33 21.92
CA THR A 199 4.16 0.82 23.30
C THR A 199 5.14 1.95 23.63
N THR A 200 6.37 1.88 23.12
CA THR A 200 7.39 2.88 23.39
C THR A 200 7.45 3.94 22.30
N ALA A 201 7.35 3.55 21.03
CA ALA A 201 7.54 4.45 19.90
C ALA A 201 6.34 5.38 19.68
N LEU A 202 5.12 4.85 19.65
CA LEU A 202 3.94 5.65 19.31
C LEU A 202 3.32 6.39 20.50
N PHE A 203 3.42 5.88 21.73
CA PHE A 203 2.70 6.45 22.88
C PHE A 203 3.53 7.30 23.83
N ARG A 204 4.87 7.13 23.89
CA ARG A 204 5.69 7.82 24.89
C ARG A 204 6.39 9.06 24.36
N GLU A 205 7.42 8.88 23.51
CA GLU A 205 8.37 9.96 23.21
C GLU A 205 8.39 10.36 21.72
N TYR A 206 7.99 9.45 20.82
CA TYR A 206 8.28 9.57 19.39
C TYR A 206 7.02 9.70 18.51
N HIS A 207 6.03 10.47 18.94
CA HIS A 207 4.81 10.73 18.15
C HIS A 207 5.10 11.31 16.76
N TYR A 208 6.20 12.06 16.62
CA TYR A 208 6.58 12.70 15.37
C TYR A 208 6.98 11.71 14.27
N VAL A 209 7.24 10.44 14.60
CA VAL A 209 7.57 9.42 13.60
C VAL A 209 6.44 9.27 12.58
N LEU A 210 5.18 9.49 12.99
CA LEU A 210 4.01 9.54 12.11
C LEU A 210 4.15 10.56 10.95
N TYR A 211 4.93 11.63 11.12
CA TYR A 211 5.14 12.61 10.06
C TYR A 211 6.00 12.09 8.91
N PHE A 212 6.79 11.02 9.10
CA PHE A 212 7.53 10.41 7.98
C PHE A 212 6.60 9.83 6.91
N LEU A 213 5.33 9.59 7.24
CA LEU A 213 4.32 9.19 6.27
C LEU A 213 4.08 10.24 5.17
N VAL A 214 4.35 11.52 5.45
CA VAL A 214 4.21 12.62 4.47
C VAL A 214 5.09 12.39 3.24
N LEU A 215 6.21 11.68 3.38
CA LEU A 215 7.09 11.34 2.26
C LEU A 215 6.44 10.40 1.23
N ALA A 216 5.43 9.64 1.65
CA ALA A 216 4.68 8.71 0.81
C ALA A 216 3.35 9.30 0.32
N MET A 217 2.93 10.47 0.81
CA MET A 217 1.65 11.07 0.42
C MET A 217 1.72 11.64 -1.00
N GLN A 218 0.89 11.13 -1.89
CA GLN A 218 0.80 11.58 -3.28
C GLN A 218 -0.67 11.82 -3.70
N PRO A 219 -0.95 12.78 -4.61
CA PRO A 219 -2.29 12.98 -5.12
C PRO A 219 -2.67 11.89 -6.13
N ARG A 220 -3.89 11.38 -6.00
CA ARG A 220 -4.47 10.31 -6.82
C ARG A 220 -5.16 10.79 -8.10
N MET A 221 -5.39 12.10 -8.20
CA MET A 221 -6.20 12.68 -9.28
C MET A 221 -5.41 12.76 -10.58
N LEU A 222 -6.03 12.35 -11.68
CA LEU A 222 -5.57 12.63 -13.04
C LEU A 222 -5.92 14.07 -13.40
N LEU A 223 -4.89 14.88 -13.60
CA LEU A 223 -4.96 16.27 -14.01
C LEU A 223 -4.28 16.43 -15.37
N THR A 224 -5.00 16.99 -16.33
CA THR A 224 -4.47 17.30 -17.65
C THR A 224 -4.14 18.78 -17.76
N VAL A 225 -2.94 19.05 -18.26
CA VAL A 225 -2.36 20.39 -18.33
C VAL A 225 -1.87 20.66 -19.76
N ASP A 226 -2.05 21.87 -20.25
CA ASP A 226 -1.54 22.32 -21.56
C ASP A 226 -0.03 22.67 -21.50
N GLU A 227 0.62 22.90 -22.65
CA GLU A 227 2.02 23.32 -22.75
C GLU A 227 2.32 24.61 -21.95
N ASN A 228 1.31 25.47 -21.80
CA ASN A 228 1.38 26.71 -21.02
C ASN A 228 1.10 26.52 -19.52
N LEU A 229 1.11 25.29 -19.02
CA LEU A 229 0.79 24.93 -17.63
C LEU A 229 -0.63 25.33 -17.17
N LYS A 230 -1.56 25.51 -18.12
CA LYS A 230 -2.96 25.80 -17.82
C LYS A 230 -3.77 24.51 -17.72
N LEU A 231 -4.69 24.46 -16.75
CA LEU A 231 -5.61 23.33 -16.59
C LEU A 231 -6.51 23.22 -17.82
N LEU A 232 -6.53 22.03 -18.42
CA LEU A 232 -7.29 21.74 -19.62
C LEU A 232 -8.23 20.56 -19.33
N THR A 233 -9.54 20.77 -19.45
CA THR A 233 -10.54 19.74 -19.17
C THR A 233 -10.77 18.90 -20.44
N VAL A 234 -10.37 17.63 -20.41
CA VAL A 234 -10.48 16.70 -21.54
C VAL A 234 -11.31 15.49 -21.13
N PRO A 235 -12.17 14.96 -22.01
CA PRO A 235 -12.84 13.70 -21.75
C PRO A 235 -11.83 12.54 -21.75
N VAL A 236 -11.80 11.80 -20.65
CA VAL A 236 -10.98 10.61 -20.42
C VAL A 236 -11.90 9.42 -20.16
N ARG A 237 -11.59 8.27 -20.76
CA ARG A 237 -12.20 6.98 -20.50
C ARG A 237 -11.41 6.30 -19.38
N VAL A 238 -12.08 6.05 -18.25
CA VAL A 238 -11.49 5.33 -17.11
C VAL A 238 -12.15 3.97 -17.01
N GLY A 239 -11.36 2.92 -16.85
CA GLY A 239 -11.85 1.56 -16.60
C GLY A 239 -10.75 0.63 -16.15
N GLN A 240 -11.08 -0.65 -15.96
CA GLN A 240 -10.14 -1.61 -15.41
C GLN A 240 -9.07 -2.00 -16.44
N ALA A 241 -7.81 -2.00 -16.00
CA ALA A 241 -6.66 -2.44 -16.79
C ALA A 241 -6.76 -3.93 -17.13
N VAL A 242 -6.54 -4.30 -18.40
CA VAL A 242 -6.49 -5.71 -18.84
C VAL A 242 -5.22 -5.96 -19.64
N GLY A 243 -4.39 -6.89 -19.17
CA GLY A 243 -3.11 -7.24 -19.80
C GLY A 243 -3.22 -8.03 -21.12
N VAL A 244 -4.42 -8.51 -21.48
CA VAL A 244 -4.66 -9.28 -22.72
C VAL A 244 -5.80 -8.65 -23.51
N GLY A 245 -5.45 -7.84 -24.51
CA GLY A 245 -6.42 -7.27 -25.46
C GLY A 245 -6.98 -8.33 -26.41
N GLN A 246 -8.18 -8.09 -26.96
CA GLN A 246 -8.74 -8.93 -28.01
C GLN A 246 -7.83 -8.89 -29.26
N ALA A 247 -7.57 -10.06 -29.86
CA ALA A 247 -6.78 -10.16 -31.08
C ALA A 247 -7.42 -9.30 -32.20
N GLY A 248 -6.65 -8.34 -32.73
CA GLY A 248 -7.07 -7.44 -33.83
C GLY A 248 -7.34 -5.98 -33.42
N ARG A 249 -7.69 -5.69 -32.16
CA ARG A 249 -7.73 -4.33 -31.59
C ARG A 249 -7.31 -4.39 -30.12
N PRO A 250 -6.03 -4.15 -29.80
CA PRO A 250 -5.58 -4.15 -28.41
C PRO A 250 -6.19 -2.95 -27.69
N LYS A 251 -7.31 -3.16 -27.01
CA LYS A 251 -7.82 -2.21 -26.02
C LYS A 251 -7.21 -2.56 -24.68
N ILE A 252 -6.66 -1.58 -24.00
CA ILE A 252 -5.98 -1.75 -22.72
C ILE A 252 -7.01 -1.70 -21.58
N ILE A 253 -8.15 -1.05 -21.81
CA ILE A 253 -9.22 -0.85 -20.81
C ILE A 253 -10.46 -1.70 -21.12
N THR A 254 -11.06 -2.27 -20.06
CA THR A 254 -12.40 -2.84 -20.09
C THR A 254 -13.38 -2.06 -19.20
N GLY A 255 -14.67 -2.09 -19.53
CA GLY A 255 -15.72 -1.49 -18.69
C GLY A 255 -15.61 0.03 -18.51
N PHE A 256 -15.21 0.77 -19.55
CA PHE A 256 -14.89 2.18 -19.41
C PHE A 256 -16.12 3.09 -19.20
N ARG A 257 -15.92 4.13 -18.39
CA ARG A 257 -16.81 5.29 -18.27
C ARG A 257 -16.08 6.55 -18.72
N THR A 258 -16.76 7.42 -19.45
CA THR A 258 -16.17 8.69 -19.89
C THR A 258 -16.43 9.75 -18.83
N HIS A 259 -15.36 10.35 -18.32
CA HIS A 259 -15.36 11.43 -17.34
C HIS A 259 -14.57 12.62 -17.90
N SER A 260 -14.83 13.83 -17.45
CA SER A 260 -13.99 14.99 -17.75
C SER A 260 -12.94 15.16 -16.65
N THR A 261 -11.70 15.48 -17.03
CA THR A 261 -10.64 15.78 -16.06
C THR A 261 -10.96 17.06 -15.27
N PRO A 262 -10.61 17.11 -13.96
CA PRO A 262 -9.85 16.11 -13.18
C PRO A 262 -10.69 14.91 -12.71
N VAL A 263 -10.12 13.71 -12.80
CA VAL A 263 -10.78 12.45 -12.39
C VAL A 263 -9.95 11.75 -11.31
N LEU A 264 -10.61 11.12 -10.35
CA LEU A 264 -9.95 10.24 -9.37
C LEU A 264 -9.89 8.82 -9.92
N LEU A 265 -8.69 8.24 -10.00
CA LEU A 265 -8.49 6.91 -10.56
C LEU A 265 -8.61 5.81 -9.50
N ALA A 266 -9.36 4.74 -9.78
CA ALA A 266 -9.34 3.45 -9.07
C ALA A 266 -7.91 2.93 -8.80
N VAL A 267 -7.71 1.99 -7.86
CA VAL A 267 -6.47 1.19 -7.87
C VAL A 267 -6.72 0.08 -8.89
N GLY A 268 -5.87 -0.02 -9.91
CA GLY A 268 -6.06 -0.92 -11.06
C GLY A 268 -6.96 -0.35 -12.17
N ASP A 269 -7.42 0.90 -12.03
CA ASP A 269 -8.06 1.61 -13.13
C ASP A 269 -7.00 2.28 -13.99
N MET A 270 -7.15 2.16 -15.30
CA MET A 270 -6.37 2.84 -16.32
C MET A 270 -7.23 3.91 -16.99
N ALA A 271 -6.57 4.97 -17.44
CA ALA A 271 -7.17 6.07 -18.17
C ALA A 271 -6.67 6.13 -19.61
N GLU A 272 -7.59 6.35 -20.56
CA GLU A 272 -7.31 6.62 -21.97
C GLU A 272 -8.01 7.91 -22.41
N LEU A 273 -7.40 8.71 -23.28
CA LEU A 273 -8.06 9.90 -23.83
C LEU A 273 -9.21 9.50 -24.76
N ALA A 274 -10.35 10.19 -24.64
CA ALA A 274 -11.49 9.95 -25.52
C ALA A 274 -11.40 10.71 -26.87
N THR A 275 -10.54 11.72 -26.94
CA THR A 275 -10.40 12.63 -28.10
C THR A 275 -8.99 12.63 -28.66
N GLU A 276 -8.86 12.60 -29.99
CA GLU A 276 -7.58 12.66 -30.72
C GLU A 276 -7.03 14.10 -30.90
N LYS A 277 -7.75 15.10 -30.37
CA LYS A 277 -7.35 16.52 -30.38
C LYS A 277 -6.02 16.78 -29.66
N TYR A 278 -5.74 15.96 -28.65
CA TYR A 278 -4.59 16.13 -27.78
C TYR A 278 -3.78 14.84 -27.74
N ILE A 279 -2.46 14.95 -27.84
CA ILE A 279 -1.52 13.86 -27.68
C ILE A 279 -0.86 14.00 -26.30
N PRO A 280 -0.90 12.97 -25.45
CA PRO A 280 -0.20 13.01 -24.17
C PRO A 280 1.30 12.80 -24.39
N LEU A 281 2.13 13.52 -23.62
CA LEU A 281 3.57 13.32 -23.64
C LEU A 281 4.00 12.02 -22.96
N SER A 282 3.23 11.55 -21.96
CA SER A 282 3.44 10.27 -21.30
C SER A 282 2.54 9.17 -21.91
N PRO A 283 3.03 7.94 -22.06
CA PRO A 283 2.21 6.82 -22.53
C PRO A 283 1.16 6.38 -21.49
N ILE A 284 1.42 6.65 -20.21
CA ILE A 284 0.53 6.32 -19.09
C ILE A 284 -0.10 7.62 -18.58
N LEU A 285 -1.43 7.61 -18.41
CA LEU A 285 -2.19 8.75 -17.89
C LEU A 285 -2.38 8.63 -16.38
N GLU A 286 -1.36 9.05 -15.61
CA GLU A 286 -1.39 9.09 -14.15
C GLU A 286 -0.94 10.46 -13.62
N GLY A 287 -1.53 10.91 -12.52
CA GLY A 287 -1.15 12.16 -11.86
C GLY A 287 -1.31 13.38 -12.75
N MET A 288 -0.23 14.13 -12.98
CA MET A 288 -0.26 15.29 -13.88
C MET A 288 0.29 14.94 -15.26
N VAL A 289 -0.57 15.02 -16.28
CA VAL A 289 -0.21 14.74 -17.67
C VAL A 289 -0.22 16.03 -18.48
N ILE A 290 0.87 16.28 -19.20
CA ILE A 290 0.95 17.38 -20.16
C ILE A 290 0.41 16.88 -21.51
N LEU A 291 -0.58 17.60 -22.02
CA LEU A 291 -1.21 17.36 -23.31
C LEU A 291 -0.67 18.37 -24.32
N LYS A 292 -0.31 17.87 -25.49
CA LYS A 292 0.07 18.68 -26.65
C LYS A 292 -1.07 18.70 -27.65
N ASN A 293 -1.32 19.87 -28.25
CA ASN A 293 -2.26 19.97 -29.37
C ASN A 293 -1.74 19.15 -30.56
N ASN A 294 -2.61 18.30 -31.11
CA ASN A 294 -2.27 17.50 -32.27
C ASN A 294 -2.26 18.40 -33.53
N PRO A 295 -1.11 18.55 -34.24
CA PRO A 295 -1.04 19.39 -35.44
C PRO A 295 -1.78 18.78 -36.64
N ASP A 296 -2.01 17.46 -36.65
CA ASP A 296 -2.65 16.74 -37.76
C ASP A 296 -4.17 16.61 -37.58
N TYR A 297 -4.73 17.18 -36.51
CA TYR A 297 -6.16 17.10 -36.22
C TYR A 297 -6.96 18.01 -37.15
N VAL A 298 -7.52 17.42 -38.20
CA VAL A 298 -8.54 18.08 -39.04
C VAL A 298 -9.90 17.87 -38.35
N VAL A 299 -10.60 18.97 -38.09
CA VAL A 299 -11.98 18.93 -37.59
C VAL A 299 -12.86 18.42 -38.74
N GLU A 300 -13.32 17.17 -38.67
CA GLU A 300 -14.51 16.71 -39.42
C GLU A 300 -15.78 17.31 -38.82
#